data_AF-A0A9E2U4X9-F1
#
_entry.id   AF-A0A9E2U4X9-F1
#
_cell.length_a   1.000
_cell.length_b   1.000
_cell.length_c   1.000
_cell.angle_alpha   90.00
_cell.angle_beta   90.00
_cell.angle_gamma   90.00
#
_symmetry.space_group_name_H-M   'P 1'
#
loop_
_entity.id
_entity.type
_entity.pdbx_description
1 polymer ?
#
loop_
_entity_poly.entity_id
_entity_poly.type
_entity_poly.pdbx_seq_one_letter_code
_entity_poly.pdbx_strand_id
1 'polypeptide(L)'
;EAFFWNTYASPWLEAAVGLRADSKTTSRHIERDLERETAAKQMAAHLEASIDKGGLVEAAVRALIYIRLPEGKVDERGYAALREISASLPAAKRVGFQRFKEIVRDQYLMLLLDEERAIAELPRLLPEDRRECEQALAMMRRVLGSRGDLSEEGVRRLAHIEAMFAGPPPAKVARERQRELAED
;
A
#
# COMPACT_ATOMS: atom_id res chain seq x y z
N GLU A 1 -18.82 -3.08 13.81
CA GLU A 1 -17.89 -2.74 12.71
C GLU A 1 -16.59 -2.11 13.26
N ALA A 2 -15.69 -2.91 13.84
CA ALA A 2 -14.37 -2.48 14.32
C ALA A 2 -13.27 -3.54 14.08
N PHE A 3 -13.56 -4.53 13.24
CA PHE A 3 -12.82 -5.80 13.22
C PHE A 3 -11.53 -5.74 12.40
N PHE A 4 -11.39 -4.80 11.44
CA PHE A 4 -10.15 -4.63 10.68
C PHE A 4 -9.00 -4.17 11.59
N TRP A 5 -9.25 -3.15 12.44
CA TRP A 5 -8.30 -2.76 13.47
C TRP A 5 -8.04 -3.90 14.44
N ASN A 6 -9.07 -4.60 14.94
CA ASN A 6 -8.82 -5.65 15.94
C ASN A 6 -8.14 -6.92 15.39
N THR A 7 -8.21 -7.16 14.07
CA THR A 7 -7.61 -8.34 13.42
C THR A 7 -6.20 -8.09 12.89
N TYR A 8 -5.84 -6.83 12.62
CA TYR A 8 -4.55 -6.44 12.01
C TYR A 8 -3.77 -5.38 12.79
N ALA A 9 -4.40 -4.63 13.70
CA ALA A 9 -3.74 -3.88 14.76
C ALA A 9 -3.48 -4.82 15.93
N SER A 10 -2.41 -5.61 15.81
CA SER A 10 -1.79 -6.21 16.99
C SER A 10 -1.24 -5.09 17.90
N PRO A 11 -0.87 -5.37 19.16
CA PRO A 11 -0.26 -4.42 20.13
C PRO A 11 0.99 -3.63 19.64
N TRP A 12 1.38 -3.83 18.39
CA TRP A 12 2.61 -3.39 17.74
C TRP A 12 2.32 -2.11 16.96
N LEU A 13 1.06 -1.91 16.54
CA LEU A 13 0.60 -0.66 15.96
C LEU A 13 0.61 0.46 17.00
N GLU A 14 0.21 0.19 18.25
CA GLU A 14 0.24 1.14 19.38
C GLU A 14 1.64 1.71 19.64
N ALA A 15 2.69 0.88 19.47
CA ALA A 15 4.09 1.27 19.61
C ALA A 15 4.61 2.09 18.41
N ALA A 16 4.16 1.77 17.19
CA ALA A 16 4.53 2.52 15.98
C ALA A 16 3.84 3.89 15.88
N VAL A 17 2.65 4.05 16.47
CA VAL A 17 1.89 5.32 16.48
C VAL A 17 2.13 6.17 17.72
N GLY A 18 3.00 5.75 18.65
CA GLY A 18 3.39 6.56 19.82
C GLY A 18 2.24 6.93 20.75
N LEU A 19 1.17 6.13 20.82
CA LEU A 19 0.06 6.38 21.74
C LEU A 19 0.51 6.01 23.17
N ARG A 20 0.95 7.05 23.90
CA ARG A 20 1.28 7.04 25.32
C ARG A 20 0.26 6.24 26.15
N ALA A 21 0.70 5.12 26.72
CA ALA A 21 0.06 4.55 27.89
C ALA A 21 0.61 5.27 29.14
N ASP A 22 -0.19 6.18 29.70
CA ASP A 22 0.17 6.88 30.94
C ASP A 22 0.04 5.95 32.17
N SER A 23 1.12 5.90 32.95
CA SER A 23 1.23 5.64 34.39
C SER A 23 1.50 4.22 34.97
N LYS A 24 2.70 4.12 35.57
CA LYS A 24 3.12 3.48 36.85
C LYS A 24 3.13 1.94 37.00
N THR A 25 4.31 1.31 36.81
CA THR A 25 4.99 0.33 37.72
C THR A 25 6.39 -0.09 37.18
N THR A 26 7.40 -0.27 38.05
CA THR A 26 8.77 0.29 37.91
C THR A 26 9.95 -0.67 37.58
N SER A 27 9.80 -1.81 36.89
CA SER A 27 11.01 -2.53 36.39
C SER A 27 10.72 -3.52 35.27
N ARG A 28 9.75 -4.44 35.47
CA ARG A 28 9.30 -5.39 34.43
C ARG A 28 8.65 -4.71 33.22
N HIS A 29 8.17 -3.47 33.38
CA HIS A 29 7.71 -2.66 32.26
C HIS A 29 8.87 -2.07 31.45
N ILE A 30 9.97 -1.66 32.09
CA ILE A 30 11.10 -1.04 31.38
C ILE A 30 11.76 -2.04 30.43
N GLU A 31 12.00 -3.28 30.88
CA GLU A 31 12.52 -4.34 30.02
C GLU A 31 11.56 -4.67 28.87
N ARG A 32 10.25 -4.81 29.16
CA ARG A 32 9.24 -5.07 28.12
C ARG A 32 9.06 -3.89 27.17
N ASP A 33 9.20 -2.66 27.64
CA ASP A 33 9.12 -1.45 26.83
C ASP A 33 10.35 -1.32 25.93
N LEU A 34 11.53 -1.69 26.43
CA LEU A 34 12.76 -1.74 25.64
C LEU A 34 12.71 -2.85 24.58
N GLU A 35 12.19 -4.04 24.92
CA GLU A 35 11.95 -5.13 23.96
C GLU A 35 10.96 -4.71 22.88
N ARG A 36 9.86 -4.04 23.25
CA ARG A 36 8.86 -3.50 22.32
C ARG A 36 9.45 -2.43 21.41
N GLU A 37 10.22 -1.49 21.96
CA GLU A 37 10.85 -0.42 21.19
C GLU A 37 11.89 -0.99 20.21
N THR A 38 12.65 -1.99 20.64
CA THR A 38 13.60 -2.70 19.78
C THR A 38 12.89 -3.46 18.67
N ALA A 39 11.80 -4.16 18.97
CA ALA A 39 10.99 -4.84 17.97
C ALA A 39 10.36 -3.87 16.96
N ALA A 40 9.88 -2.71 17.43
CA ALA A 40 9.35 -1.66 16.57
C ALA A 40 10.44 -1.08 15.64
N LYS A 41 11.65 -0.82 16.15
CA LYS A 41 12.80 -0.38 15.35
C LYS A 41 13.22 -1.43 14.31
N GLN A 42 13.27 -2.70 14.70
CA GLN A 42 13.57 -3.80 13.77
C GLN A 42 12.51 -3.93 12.69
N MET A 43 11.22 -3.77 13.04
CA MET A 43 10.13 -3.78 12.08
C MET A 43 10.22 -2.59 11.12
N ALA A 44 10.45 -1.38 11.62
CA ALA A 44 10.65 -0.19 10.79
C ALA A 44 11.82 -0.37 9.82
N ALA A 45 12.97 -0.85 10.32
CA ALA A 45 14.14 -1.14 9.48
C ALA A 45 13.84 -2.22 8.42
N HIS A 46 13.07 -3.26 8.77
CA HIS A 46 12.63 -4.28 7.81
C HIS A 46 11.74 -3.70 6.71
N LEU A 47 10.78 -2.84 7.08
CA LEU A 47 9.87 -2.19 6.13
C LEU A 47 10.62 -1.21 5.23
N GLU A 48 11.53 -0.41 5.78
CA GLU A 48 12.40 0.49 5.01
C GLU A 48 13.26 -0.30 4.01
N ALA A 49 13.82 -1.43 4.44
CA ALA A 49 14.63 -2.30 3.58
C ALA A 49 13.82 -3.10 2.56
N SER A 50 12.49 -3.07 2.63
CA SER A 50 11.58 -3.82 1.76
C SER A 50 10.62 -2.94 0.98
N ILE A 51 10.78 -1.62 1.05
CA ILE A 51 9.86 -0.64 0.45
C ILE A 51 9.79 -0.76 -1.08
N ASP A 52 10.89 -1.20 -1.70
CA ASP A 52 11.09 -1.42 -3.13
C ASP A 52 11.00 -2.91 -3.52
N LYS A 53 10.67 -3.80 -2.57
CA LYS A 53 10.58 -5.24 -2.79
C LYS A 53 9.12 -5.70 -2.90
N GLY A 54 8.90 -6.67 -3.76
CA GLY A 54 7.58 -7.26 -4.01
C GLY A 54 7.25 -7.28 -5.49
N GLY A 55 5.96 -7.32 -5.80
CA GLY A 55 5.47 -7.23 -7.17
C GLY A 55 4.09 -6.60 -7.25
N LEU A 56 3.33 -7.00 -8.27
CA LEU A 56 2.03 -6.40 -8.59
C LEU A 56 1.03 -6.46 -7.42
N VAL A 57 1.09 -7.51 -6.57
CA VAL A 57 0.21 -7.65 -5.41
C VAL A 57 0.50 -6.57 -4.38
N GLU A 58 1.76 -6.44 -3.98
CA GLU A 58 2.22 -5.42 -3.04
C GLU A 58 1.91 -4.02 -3.56
N ALA A 59 2.14 -3.76 -4.86
CA ALA A 59 1.84 -2.49 -5.52
C ALA A 59 0.34 -2.15 -5.46
N ALA A 60 -0.53 -3.11 -5.84
CA ALA A 60 -1.97 -2.91 -5.85
C ALA A 60 -2.54 -2.70 -4.44
N VAL A 61 -2.03 -3.45 -3.46
CA VAL A 61 -2.39 -3.29 -2.04
C VAL A 61 -2.00 -1.91 -1.54
N ARG A 62 -0.74 -1.49 -1.75
CA ARG A 62 -0.23 -0.18 -1.35
C ARG A 62 -1.07 0.95 -1.96
N ALA A 63 -1.35 0.88 -3.25
CA ALA A 63 -2.14 1.88 -3.95
C ALA A 63 -3.57 2.00 -3.37
N LEU A 64 -4.25 0.88 -3.16
CA LEU A 64 -5.61 0.88 -2.63
C LEU A 64 -5.69 1.42 -1.19
N ILE A 65 -4.70 1.11 -0.36
CA ILE A 65 -4.60 1.69 0.99
C ILE A 65 -4.40 3.19 0.88
N TYR A 66 -3.42 3.65 0.10
CA TYR A 66 -3.10 5.07 -0.06
C TYR A 66 -4.30 5.92 -0.52
N ILE A 67 -5.06 5.42 -1.49
CA ILE A 67 -6.25 6.10 -2.02
C ILE A 67 -7.31 6.31 -0.92
N ARG A 68 -7.48 5.32 -0.03
CA ARG A 68 -8.54 5.32 0.99
C ARG A 68 -8.07 5.79 2.37
N LEU A 69 -6.76 5.93 2.59
CA LEU A 69 -6.17 6.32 3.88
C LEU A 69 -6.77 7.62 4.45
N PRO A 70 -6.99 8.69 3.65
CA PRO A 70 -7.55 9.95 4.15
C PRO A 70 -8.99 9.84 4.65
N GLU A 71 -9.73 8.81 4.23
CA GLU A 71 -11.14 8.62 4.59
C GLU A 71 -11.30 8.00 6.00
N GLY A 72 -10.20 7.58 6.64
CA GLY A 72 -10.17 7.04 8.00
C GLY A 72 -10.95 5.72 8.19
N LYS A 73 -11.51 5.18 7.10
CA LYS A 73 -12.38 4.00 7.07
C LYS A 73 -11.78 2.95 6.16
N VAL A 74 -10.88 2.13 6.70
CA VAL A 74 -10.52 0.85 6.09
C VAL A 74 -11.47 -0.20 6.65
N ASP A 75 -12.46 -0.60 5.85
CA ASP A 75 -13.47 -1.60 6.21
C ASP A 75 -13.17 -2.97 5.58
N GLU A 76 -13.82 -4.02 6.09
CA GLU A 76 -13.64 -5.42 5.68
C GLU A 76 -13.85 -5.67 4.19
N ARG A 77 -14.65 -4.82 3.53
CA ARG A 77 -14.92 -4.98 2.10
C ARG A 77 -13.76 -4.43 1.24
N GLY A 78 -12.81 -3.66 1.80
CA GLY A 78 -11.60 -3.20 1.10
C GLY A 78 -10.60 -4.33 1.02
N TYR A 79 -10.56 -5.11 2.10
CA TYR A 79 -9.91 -6.40 2.14
C TYR A 79 -10.56 -7.43 1.18
N ALA A 80 -11.89 -7.51 1.13
CA ALA A 80 -12.58 -8.41 0.18
C ALA A 80 -12.21 -8.13 -1.28
N ALA A 81 -12.10 -6.85 -1.62
CA ALA A 81 -11.65 -6.38 -2.90
C ALA A 81 -10.18 -6.71 -3.21
N LEU A 82 -9.28 -6.51 -2.25
CA LEU A 82 -7.88 -6.91 -2.42
C LEU A 82 -7.73 -8.42 -2.55
N ARG A 83 -8.56 -9.20 -1.86
CA ARG A 83 -8.66 -10.65 -2.03
C ARG A 83 -9.16 -11.02 -3.43
N GLU A 84 -10.08 -10.25 -4.00
CA GLU A 84 -10.54 -10.45 -5.38
C GLU A 84 -9.42 -10.19 -6.39
N ILE A 85 -8.62 -9.13 -6.19
CA ILE A 85 -7.41 -8.88 -6.98
C ILE A 85 -6.45 -10.08 -6.86
N SER A 86 -6.13 -10.51 -5.64
CA SER A 86 -5.26 -11.67 -5.42
C SER A 86 -5.80 -12.96 -6.07
N ALA A 87 -7.12 -13.20 -6.01
CA ALA A 87 -7.76 -14.38 -6.60
C ALA A 87 -7.77 -14.37 -8.13
N SER A 88 -7.85 -13.18 -8.72
CA SER A 88 -7.87 -12.97 -10.18
C SER A 88 -6.51 -13.20 -10.84
N LEU A 89 -5.42 -13.12 -10.06
CA LEU A 89 -4.08 -13.42 -10.54
C LEU A 89 -3.95 -14.90 -10.94
N PRO A 90 -3.08 -15.20 -11.92
CA PRO A 90 -2.75 -16.57 -12.30
C PRO A 90 -2.40 -17.41 -11.07
N ALA A 91 -2.78 -18.69 -11.04
CA ALA A 91 -2.59 -19.56 -9.88
C ALA A 91 -1.13 -19.58 -9.36
N ALA A 92 -0.16 -19.47 -10.26
CA ALA A 92 1.27 -19.38 -9.93
C ALA A 92 1.67 -18.10 -9.18
N LYS A 93 0.88 -17.02 -9.30
CA LYS A 93 1.08 -15.72 -8.64
C LYS A 93 0.15 -15.49 -7.45
N ARG A 94 -0.74 -16.45 -7.13
CA ARG A 94 -1.63 -16.33 -5.97
C ARG A 94 -0.86 -16.54 -4.69
N VAL A 95 -0.98 -15.58 -3.78
CA VAL A 95 -0.46 -15.71 -2.42
C VAL A 95 -1.51 -16.40 -1.55
N GLY A 96 -1.07 -17.28 -0.64
CA GLY A 96 -1.96 -17.88 0.35
C GLY A 96 -2.59 -16.81 1.25
N PHE A 97 -3.77 -17.08 1.82
CA PHE A 97 -4.51 -16.12 2.66
C PHE A 97 -3.67 -15.52 3.79
N GLN A 98 -2.89 -16.34 4.48
CA GLN A 98 -2.03 -15.88 5.57
C GLN A 98 -0.93 -14.92 5.07
N ARG A 99 -0.29 -15.24 3.94
CA ARG A 99 0.70 -14.36 3.32
C ARG A 99 0.08 -13.07 2.82
N PHE A 100 -1.13 -13.14 2.29
CA PHE A 100 -1.88 -11.96 1.86
C PHE A 100 -2.16 -11.01 3.04
N LYS A 101 -2.51 -11.55 4.22
CA LYS A 101 -2.67 -10.75 5.45
C LYS A 101 -1.37 -10.03 5.85
N GLU A 102 -0.22 -10.71 5.76
CA GLU A 102 1.09 -10.11 6.03
C GLU A 102 1.38 -8.96 5.06
N ILE A 103 1.17 -9.17 3.76
CA ILE A 103 1.37 -8.13 2.74
C ILE A 103 0.53 -6.89 3.07
N VAL A 104 -0.77 -7.06 3.36
CA VAL A 104 -1.64 -5.93 3.71
C VAL A 104 -1.12 -5.16 4.92
N ARG A 105 -0.72 -5.87 5.99
CA ARG A 105 -0.16 -5.26 7.19
C ARG A 105 1.13 -4.49 6.87
N ASP A 106 2.05 -5.11 6.16
CA ASP A 106 3.37 -4.54 5.88
C ASP A 106 3.24 -3.30 4.97
N GLN A 107 2.41 -3.36 3.92
CA GLN A 107 2.14 -2.21 3.05
C GLN A 107 1.43 -1.07 3.78
N TYR A 108 0.51 -1.39 4.71
CA TYR A 108 -0.14 -0.39 5.55
C TYR A 108 0.87 0.32 6.46
N LEU A 109 1.73 -0.45 7.14
CA LEU A 109 2.76 0.10 8.02
C LEU A 109 3.81 0.92 7.25
N MET A 110 4.18 0.53 6.03
CA MET A 110 5.06 1.34 5.17
C MET A 110 4.47 2.73 4.92
N LEU A 111 3.17 2.81 4.61
CA LEU A 111 2.49 4.09 4.37
C LEU A 111 2.39 4.95 5.63
N LEU A 112 2.24 4.33 6.81
CA LEU A 112 2.27 5.08 8.07
C LEU A 112 3.66 5.58 8.45
N LEU A 113 4.71 4.83 8.11
CA LEU A 113 6.09 5.18 8.40
C LEU A 113 6.58 6.31 7.49
N ASP A 114 6.37 6.17 6.18
CA ASP A 114 6.80 7.14 5.17
C ASP A 114 5.90 7.00 3.92
N GLU A 115 4.76 7.72 3.91
CA GLU A 115 3.79 7.71 2.82
C GLU A 115 4.44 8.14 1.49
N GLU A 116 5.24 9.20 1.52
CA GLU A 116 5.84 9.79 0.32
C GLU A 116 6.81 8.80 -0.34
N ARG A 117 7.74 8.22 0.43
CA ARG A 117 8.69 7.25 -0.09
C ARG A 117 8.02 5.96 -0.54
N ALA A 118 7.02 5.47 0.20
CA ALA A 118 6.30 4.25 -0.18
C ALA A 118 5.61 4.40 -1.55
N ILE A 119 5.04 5.58 -1.82
CA ILE A 119 4.40 5.87 -3.10
C ILE A 119 5.42 6.14 -4.21
N ALA A 120 6.52 6.85 -3.91
CA ALA A 120 7.60 7.07 -4.88
C ALA A 120 8.24 5.76 -5.39
N GLU A 121 8.36 4.75 -4.53
CA GLU A 121 8.93 3.44 -4.88
C GLU A 121 7.92 2.49 -5.55
N LEU A 122 6.62 2.82 -5.54
CA LEU A 122 5.57 1.96 -6.10
C LEU A 122 5.82 1.52 -7.55
N PRO A 123 6.28 2.39 -8.49
CA PRO A 123 6.55 1.99 -9.86
C PRO A 123 7.56 0.84 -10.02
N ARG A 124 8.49 0.66 -9.06
CA ARG A 124 9.48 -0.43 -9.09
C ARG A 124 8.89 -1.80 -8.80
N LEU A 125 7.71 -1.84 -8.18
CA LEU A 125 6.97 -3.07 -7.92
C LEU A 125 6.11 -3.52 -9.11
N LEU A 126 5.93 -2.65 -10.10
CA LEU A 126 5.09 -2.94 -11.25
C LEU A 126 5.82 -3.87 -12.22
N PRO A 127 5.12 -4.88 -12.78
CA PRO A 127 5.70 -5.72 -13.81
C PRO A 127 5.96 -4.92 -15.10
N GLU A 128 6.94 -5.35 -15.89
CA GLU A 128 7.20 -4.78 -17.21
C GLU A 128 6.02 -5.00 -18.19
N ASP A 129 5.21 -6.04 -17.95
CA ASP A 129 4.01 -6.29 -18.75
C ASP A 129 2.92 -5.25 -18.47
N ARG A 130 2.79 -4.34 -19.45
CA ARG A 130 1.76 -3.30 -19.52
C ARG A 130 0.35 -3.84 -19.34
N ARG A 131 0.04 -5.02 -19.91
CA ARG A 131 -1.30 -5.61 -19.82
C ARG A 131 -1.62 -6.06 -18.40
N GLU A 132 -0.64 -6.57 -17.66
CA GLU A 132 -0.83 -6.91 -16.25
C GLU A 132 -1.12 -5.66 -15.41
N CYS A 133 -0.39 -4.56 -15.66
CA CYS A 133 -0.65 -3.26 -15.02
C CYS A 133 -2.07 -2.73 -15.31
N GLU A 134 -2.49 -2.78 -16.57
CA GLU A 134 -3.83 -2.33 -16.99
C GLU A 134 -4.95 -3.17 -16.38
N GLN A 135 -4.77 -4.49 -16.32
CA GLN A 135 -5.73 -5.38 -15.67
C GLN A 135 -5.83 -5.08 -14.17
N ALA A 136 -4.70 -4.93 -13.48
CA ALA A 136 -4.68 -4.56 -12.07
C ALA A 136 -5.41 -3.23 -11.83
N LEU A 137 -5.15 -2.22 -12.67
CA LEU A 137 -5.79 -0.91 -12.55
C LEU A 137 -7.31 -0.98 -12.80
N ALA A 138 -7.74 -1.73 -13.81
CA ALA A 138 -9.17 -1.94 -14.07
C ALA A 138 -9.86 -2.62 -12.88
N MET A 139 -9.21 -3.58 -12.24
CA MET A 139 -9.72 -4.21 -11.03
C MET A 139 -9.80 -3.23 -9.85
N MET A 140 -8.75 -2.43 -9.62
CA MET A 140 -8.75 -1.41 -8.59
C MET A 140 -9.88 -0.40 -8.78
N ARG A 141 -10.15 0.05 -10.01
CA ARG A 141 -11.28 0.94 -10.32
C ARG A 141 -12.62 0.30 -9.97
N ARG A 142 -12.85 -0.97 -10.35
CA ARG A 142 -14.07 -1.70 -9.99
C ARG A 142 -14.25 -1.80 -8.47
N VAL A 143 -13.16 -2.13 -7.78
CA VAL A 143 -13.11 -2.18 -6.31
C VAL A 143 -13.51 -0.84 -5.72
N LEU A 144 -12.89 0.25 -6.16
CA LEU A 144 -13.13 1.59 -5.61
C LEU A 144 -14.55 2.07 -5.92
N GLY A 145 -15.07 1.81 -7.12
CA GLY A 145 -16.44 2.19 -7.51
C GLY A 145 -17.54 1.40 -6.81
N SER A 146 -17.28 0.19 -6.33
CA SER A 146 -18.28 -0.62 -5.60
C SER A 146 -18.64 -0.07 -4.21
N ARG A 147 -17.90 0.93 -3.71
CA ARG A 147 -17.89 1.34 -2.30
C ARG A 147 -18.44 2.75 -2.04
N GLY A 148 -19.16 3.29 -3.02
CA GLY A 148 -19.59 4.68 -3.04
C GLY A 148 -18.47 5.59 -3.52
N ASP A 149 -18.84 6.86 -3.72
CA ASP A 149 -17.96 7.85 -4.32
C ASP A 149 -16.71 8.08 -3.46
N LEU A 150 -15.58 8.26 -4.14
CA LEU A 150 -14.35 8.69 -3.50
C LEU A 150 -14.49 10.14 -3.05
N SER A 151 -13.88 10.46 -1.91
CA SER A 151 -13.63 11.86 -1.56
C SER A 151 -12.81 12.57 -2.65
N GLU A 152 -12.84 13.91 -2.71
CA GLU A 152 -12.01 14.66 -3.67
C GLU A 152 -10.52 14.29 -3.55
N GLU A 153 -10.04 14.08 -2.33
CA GLU A 153 -8.67 13.62 -2.08
C GLU A 153 -8.46 12.19 -2.59
N GLY A 154 -9.41 11.28 -2.35
CA GLY A 154 -9.37 9.93 -2.91
C GLY A 154 -9.31 9.91 -4.44
N VAL A 155 -10.04 10.82 -5.10
CA VAL A 155 -9.99 10.98 -6.57
C VAL A 155 -8.62 11.49 -7.02
N ARG A 156 -8.04 12.49 -6.34
CA ARG A 156 -6.69 12.99 -6.64
C ARG A 156 -5.64 11.89 -6.49
N ARG A 157 -5.70 11.13 -5.40
CA ARG A 157 -4.79 10.00 -5.14
C ARG A 157 -4.98 8.88 -6.16
N LEU A 158 -6.21 8.58 -6.57
CA LEU A 158 -6.47 7.62 -7.64
C LEU A 158 -5.82 8.07 -8.95
N ALA A 159 -5.99 9.33 -9.36
CA ALA A 159 -5.36 9.86 -10.57
C ALA A 159 -3.82 9.77 -10.51
N HIS A 160 -3.23 10.02 -9.34
CA HIS A 160 -1.78 9.88 -9.12
C HIS A 160 -1.31 8.43 -9.33
N ILE A 161 -2.02 7.47 -8.72
CA ILE A 161 -1.75 6.04 -8.90
C ILE A 161 -1.95 5.61 -10.36
N GLU A 162 -3.00 6.08 -11.03
CA GLU A 162 -3.25 5.77 -12.44
C GLU A 162 -2.09 6.20 -13.33
N ALA A 163 -1.50 7.37 -13.08
CA ALA A 163 -0.33 7.84 -13.81
C ALA A 163 0.89 6.95 -13.60
N MET A 164 1.12 6.47 -12.37
CA MET A 164 2.20 5.52 -12.09
C MET A 164 1.99 4.18 -12.79
N PHE A 165 0.76 3.65 -12.70
CA PHE A 165 0.38 2.43 -13.39
C PHE A 165 0.32 2.61 -14.90
N ALA A 166 0.23 3.82 -15.45
CA ALA A 166 0.30 4.15 -16.88
C ALA A 166 1.73 4.02 -17.45
N GLY A 167 2.74 4.09 -16.59
CA GLY A 167 4.15 4.12 -16.99
C GLY A 167 4.51 5.41 -17.74
N PRO A 168 5.80 5.64 -18.04
CA PRO A 168 6.21 6.73 -18.90
C PRO A 168 5.58 6.56 -20.30
N PRO A 169 5.25 7.66 -20.99
CA PRO A 169 4.70 7.58 -22.34
C PRO A 169 5.64 6.77 -23.24
N PRO A 170 5.11 5.93 -24.15
CA PRO A 170 5.94 5.10 -25.01
C PRO A 170 6.93 5.98 -25.79
N ALA A 171 8.19 5.53 -25.90
CA ALA A 171 9.31 6.29 -26.47
C ALA A 171 9.07 6.87 -27.88
N LYS A 172 8.08 6.34 -28.63
CA LYS A 172 7.62 6.92 -29.90
C LYS A 172 7.01 8.31 -29.74
N VAL A 173 6.16 8.52 -28.72
CA VAL A 173 5.50 9.82 -28.48
C VAL A 173 6.49 10.87 -27.98
N ALA A 174 7.53 10.44 -27.25
CA ALA A 174 8.62 11.32 -26.82
C ALA A 174 9.47 11.81 -28.01
N ARG A 175 9.73 10.93 -29.00
CA ARG A 175 10.47 11.30 -30.22
C ARG A 175 9.65 12.19 -31.17
N GLU A 176 8.34 11.98 -31.28
CA GLU A 176 7.46 12.82 -32.10
C GLU A 176 7.32 14.23 -31.50
N ARG A 177 7.12 14.36 -30.18
CA ARG A 177 7.09 15.69 -29.53
C ARG A 177 8.43 16.41 -29.60
N GLN A 178 9.55 15.69 -29.49
CA GLN A 178 10.88 16.28 -29.64
C GLN A 178 11.16 16.74 -31.08
N ARG A 179 10.45 16.16 -32.06
CA ARG A 179 10.55 16.55 -33.47
C ARG A 179 9.67 17.76 -33.78
N GLU A 180 8.45 17.80 -33.25
CA GLU A 180 7.57 18.99 -33.34
C GLU A 180 8.18 20.21 -32.63
N LEU A 181 8.77 20.04 -31.45
CA LEU A 181 9.45 21.12 -30.71
C LEU A 181 10.78 21.58 -31.35
N ALA A 182 11.31 20.86 -32.33
CA ALA A 182 12.51 21.22 -33.07
C ALA A 182 12.20 21.79 -34.47
N GLU A 183 10.93 21.78 -34.87
CA GLU A 183 10.43 22.30 -36.16
C GLU A 183 9.65 23.62 -36.01
N ASP A 184 9.40 24.10 -34.79
CA ASP A 184 8.94 25.45 -34.41
C ASP A 184 10.10 26.34 -33.93
#